data_AF-A0A8J5GQQ4-F1
#
_entry.id   AF-A0A8J5GQQ4-F1
#
_cell.length_a   1.000
_cell.length_b   1.000
_cell.length_c   1.000
_cell.angle_alpha   90.00
_cell.angle_beta   90.00
_cell.angle_gamma   90.00
#
_symmetry.space_group_name_H-M   'P 1'
#
loop_
_entity.id
_entity.type
_entity.pdbx_description
1 polymer ?
#
loop_
_entity_poly.entity_id
_entity_poly.type
_entity_poly.pdbx_seq_one_letter_code
_entity_poly.pdbx_strand_id
1 'polypeptide(L)'
;MEYYFSSLPPPLFSRRWLILSLTALLGYLLLCFTLHRMFPAPNAIAIASLSFPRPQGELDWTPLPPAPQVSHLAPTANFPGNGSGEESAEEKYNLFEGRWVHDPRRYPLYRSQRCPFLSDQVSCQRSGRPDSDYERWRWQPNGCDLPRFNGSEMLERWRGKRVVGDSLNRNMWESDDLHALLGGSPDARLRQEPQRRAQALPSLGIYLKENLQWCYNQTRPFSDNEGYLQLFPKSMVKLEERTLLRMRTPERYLIVTKLSEFRRDAHTGVYTKRQGKSLTPEQRKEPKRFADCSHWCLAGLPDTWNELLFASLLETSFPAS
;
A
#
# COMPACT_ATOMS: atom_id res chain seq x y z
N MET A 1 -30.61 -44.01 54.69
CA MET A 1 -29.51 -44.96 54.91
C MET A 1 -28.70 -44.99 53.62
N GLU A 2 -27.82 -44.01 53.44
CA GLU A 2 -26.37 -44.14 53.67
C GLU A 2 -25.70 -45.02 52.62
N TYR A 3 -25.10 -44.39 51.61
CA TYR A 3 -24.05 -44.99 50.78
C TYR A 3 -22.87 -44.00 50.67
N TYR A 4 -21.86 -44.26 51.49
CA TYR A 4 -20.42 -44.04 51.35
C TYR A 4 -19.94 -43.05 50.27
N PHE A 5 -19.56 -41.85 50.71
CA PHE A 5 -18.54 -41.02 50.04
C PHE A 5 -17.17 -41.32 50.67
N SER A 6 -16.42 -42.24 50.07
CA SER A 6 -15.02 -42.50 50.41
C SER A 6 -14.13 -41.53 49.63
N SER A 7 -13.63 -40.51 50.34
CA SER A 7 -12.25 -39.99 50.30
C SER A 7 -11.41 -40.28 49.04
N LEU A 8 -11.36 -39.32 48.11
CA LEU A 8 -10.25 -39.18 47.16
C LEU A 8 -8.98 -38.66 47.90
N PRO A 9 -7.79 -39.21 47.64
CA PRO A 9 -6.55 -38.70 48.24
C PRO A 9 -6.15 -37.34 47.63
N PRO A 10 -5.53 -36.43 48.40
CA PRO A 10 -5.05 -35.16 47.87
C PRO A 10 -3.90 -35.40 46.87
N PRO A 11 -3.73 -34.56 45.83
CA PRO A 11 -2.65 -34.73 44.87
C PRO A 11 -1.30 -34.53 45.58
N LEU A 12 -0.44 -35.55 45.46
CA LEU A 12 0.95 -35.53 45.88
C LEU A 12 1.74 -34.52 45.03
N PHE A 13 1.65 -33.24 45.37
CA PHE A 13 2.55 -32.21 44.87
C PHE A 13 3.94 -32.48 45.49
N SER A 14 4.76 -33.26 44.79
CA SER A 14 6.06 -33.67 45.33
C SER A 14 6.92 -32.42 45.58
N ARG A 15 7.62 -32.38 46.71
CA ARG A 15 8.57 -31.30 47.05
C ARG A 15 9.56 -31.00 45.92
N ARG A 16 9.83 -31.97 45.04
CA ARG A 16 10.68 -31.83 43.85
C ARG A 16 10.08 -30.87 42.82
N TRP A 17 8.77 -30.93 42.57
CA TRP A 17 8.08 -30.01 41.66
C TRP A 17 8.02 -28.59 42.21
N LEU A 18 7.82 -28.44 43.53
CA LEU A 18 7.89 -27.14 44.18
C LEU A 18 9.29 -26.51 44.03
N ILE A 19 10.34 -27.28 44.32
CA ILE A 19 11.73 -26.82 44.16
C ILE A 19 12.03 -26.46 42.70
N LEU A 20 11.62 -27.27 41.72
CA LEU A 20 11.80 -26.99 40.29
C LEU A 20 11.05 -25.73 39.83
N SER A 21 9.84 -25.51 40.35
CA SER A 21 9.06 -24.31 40.02
C SER A 21 9.67 -23.03 40.61
N LEU A 22 10.21 -23.11 41.84
CA LEU A 22 10.87 -22.00 42.51
C LEU A 22 12.22 -21.65 41.86
N THR A 23 13.00 -22.66 41.45
CA THR A 23 14.27 -22.43 40.75
C THR A 23 14.04 -21.82 39.36
N ALA A 24 13.00 -22.26 38.64
CA ALA A 24 12.62 -21.66 37.36
C ALA A 24 12.16 -20.19 37.52
N LEU A 25 11.36 -19.90 38.56
CA LEU A 25 10.91 -18.54 38.86
C LEU A 25 12.08 -17.63 39.23
N LEU A 26 13.02 -18.11 40.06
CA LEU A 26 14.21 -17.34 40.44
C LEU A 26 15.10 -17.06 39.22
N GLY A 27 15.27 -18.04 38.32
CA GLY A 27 16.00 -17.88 37.06
C GLY A 27 15.35 -16.85 36.13
N TYR A 28 14.02 -16.88 36.00
CA TYR A 28 13.27 -15.89 35.22
C TYR A 28 13.42 -14.48 35.80
N LEU A 29 13.31 -14.31 37.11
CA LEU A 29 13.47 -13.01 37.77
C LEU A 29 14.89 -12.46 37.62
N LEU A 30 15.91 -13.30 37.72
CA LEU A 30 17.30 -12.91 37.46
C LEU A 30 17.51 -12.49 36.01
N LEU A 31 16.92 -13.20 35.04
CA LEU A 31 16.96 -12.83 33.62
C LEU A 31 16.26 -11.50 33.37
N CYS A 32 15.07 -11.27 33.95
CA CYS A 32 14.38 -9.98 33.84
C CYS A 32 15.20 -8.84 34.45
N PHE A 33 15.86 -9.07 35.60
CA PHE A 33 16.70 -8.08 36.25
C PHE A 33 17.95 -7.75 35.43
N THR A 34 18.62 -8.74 34.85
CA THR A 34 19.78 -8.52 33.98
C THR A 34 19.37 -7.82 32.68
N LEU A 35 18.24 -8.20 32.06
CA LEU A 35 17.70 -7.53 30.89
C LEU A 35 17.31 -6.08 31.19
N HIS A 36 16.72 -5.79 32.36
CA HIS A 36 16.39 -4.42 32.76
C HIS A 36 17.65 -3.56 33.00
N ARG A 37 18.73 -4.17 33.50
CA ARG A 37 20.04 -3.51 33.65
C ARG A 37 20.74 -3.26 32.31
N MET A 38 20.59 -4.16 31.34
CA MET A 38 21.19 -4.01 30.00
C MET A 38 20.41 -3.05 29.10
N PHE A 39 19.10 -2.93 29.30
CA PHE A 39 18.22 -2.02 28.58
C PHE A 39 17.45 -1.14 29.58
N PRO A 40 18.10 -0.11 30.19
CA PRO A 40 17.38 0.86 30.99
C PRO A 40 16.38 1.58 30.07
N ALA A 41 15.08 1.34 30.30
CA ALA A 41 14.04 2.06 29.60
C ALA A 41 14.24 3.57 29.85
N PRO A 42 14.18 4.44 28.82
CA PRO A 42 14.13 5.86 29.08
C PRO A 42 12.86 6.16 29.88
N ASN A 43 13.06 6.91 30.96
CA ASN A 43 12.08 7.31 31.96
C ASN A 43 10.65 7.43 31.42
N ALA A 44 9.71 6.80 32.14
CA ALA A 44 8.29 7.06 32.01
C ALA A 44 8.04 8.57 32.10
N ILE A 45 7.73 9.17 30.95
CA ILE A 45 7.14 10.51 30.92
C ILE A 45 5.72 10.34 31.47
N ALA A 46 5.42 11.09 32.52
CA ALA A 46 4.10 11.20 33.10
C ALA A 46 3.06 11.43 31.99
N ILE A 47 2.04 10.56 31.94
CA ILE A 47 0.83 10.82 31.15
C ILE A 47 0.10 11.95 31.88
N ALA A 48 0.49 13.19 31.60
CA ALA A 48 -0.40 14.31 31.79
C ALA A 48 -1.55 14.09 30.81
N SER A 49 -2.77 14.00 31.35
CA SER A 49 -4.02 14.01 30.62
C SER A 49 -4.11 15.27 29.77
N LEU A 50 -3.59 15.18 28.54
CA LEU A 50 -3.86 16.15 27.49
C LEU A 50 -5.30 15.90 27.02
N SER A 51 -6.23 16.60 27.65
CA SER A 51 -7.52 16.91 27.03
C SER A 51 -7.24 17.71 25.76
N PHE A 52 -7.27 17.02 24.62
CA PHE A 52 -7.25 17.68 23.32
C PHE A 52 -8.48 18.60 23.22
N PRO A 53 -8.32 19.89 22.85
CA PRO A 53 -9.47 20.72 22.51
C PRO A 53 -10.18 20.08 21.32
N ARG A 54 -11.46 19.76 21.50
CA ARG A 54 -12.37 19.43 20.40
C ARG A 54 -12.40 20.67 19.48
N PRO A 55 -12.00 20.59 18.21
CA PRO A 55 -12.15 21.72 17.31
C PRO A 55 -13.65 21.97 17.13
N GLN A 56 -14.14 23.06 17.72
CA GLN A 56 -15.41 23.66 17.36
C GLN A 56 -15.18 24.45 16.08
N GLY A 57 -15.38 23.78 14.96
CA GLY A 57 -15.31 24.37 13.63
C GLY A 57 -15.98 23.42 12.68
N GLU A 58 -17.25 23.66 12.41
CA GLU A 58 -18.01 23.05 11.32
C GLU A 58 -17.26 23.39 10.02
N LEU A 59 -16.42 22.48 9.53
CA LEU A 59 -15.77 22.61 8.22
C LEU A 59 -16.82 22.25 7.18
N ASP A 60 -17.30 23.28 6.50
CA ASP A 60 -18.20 23.20 5.35
C ASP A 60 -17.51 22.45 4.19
N TRP A 61 -17.68 21.12 4.17
CA TRP A 61 -17.30 20.27 3.06
C TRP A 61 -18.48 20.20 2.12
N THR A 62 -18.57 21.13 1.16
CA THR A 62 -19.47 20.94 0.02
C THR A 62 -18.87 19.85 -0.88
N PRO A 63 -19.51 18.68 -1.02
CA PRO A 63 -19.10 17.69 -2.01
C PRO A 63 -19.29 18.31 -3.39
N LEU A 64 -18.36 18.05 -4.31
CA LEU A 64 -18.63 18.31 -5.73
C LEU A 64 -19.91 17.56 -6.12
N PRO A 65 -20.80 18.17 -6.92
CA PRO A 65 -22.04 17.53 -7.33
C PRO A 65 -21.73 16.19 -8.00
N PRO A 66 -22.56 15.15 -7.77
CA PRO A 66 -22.41 13.90 -8.48
C PRO A 66 -22.47 14.16 -9.98
N ALA A 67 -21.44 13.73 -10.71
CA ALA A 67 -21.51 13.71 -12.17
C ALA A 67 -22.69 12.84 -12.58
N PRO A 68 -23.44 13.21 -13.64
CA PRO A 68 -24.57 12.44 -14.10
C PRO A 68 -24.15 11.00 -14.35
N GLN A 69 -24.94 10.07 -13.80
CA GLN A 69 -24.77 8.64 -14.01
C GLN A 69 -24.89 8.38 -15.51
N VAL A 70 -23.80 7.99 -16.17
CA VAL A 70 -23.89 7.39 -17.49
C VAL A 70 -24.40 5.98 -17.25
N SER A 71 -25.72 5.84 -17.33
CA SER A 71 -26.36 4.54 -17.50
C SER A 71 -25.62 3.79 -18.60
N HIS A 72 -25.21 2.56 -18.31
CA HIS A 72 -24.67 1.63 -19.28
C HIS A 72 -25.51 1.68 -20.57
N LEU A 73 -24.99 2.39 -21.58
CA LEU A 73 -25.43 2.17 -22.94
C LEU A 73 -24.78 0.84 -23.32
N ALA A 74 -25.59 -0.21 -23.26
CA ALA A 74 -25.36 -1.39 -24.08
C ALA A 74 -25.02 -0.91 -25.50
N PRO A 75 -23.99 -1.47 -26.16
CA PRO A 75 -23.69 -1.07 -27.52
C PRO A 75 -24.83 -1.54 -28.44
N THR A 76 -25.81 -0.66 -28.68
CA THR A 76 -26.69 -0.74 -29.85
C THR A 76 -25.92 -0.20 -31.05
N ALA A 77 -25.08 -1.04 -31.64
CA ALA A 77 -24.61 -0.84 -33.00
C ALA A 77 -25.44 -1.74 -33.92
N ASN A 78 -26.55 -1.20 -34.43
CA ASN A 78 -27.20 -1.73 -35.62
C ASN A 78 -26.32 -1.40 -36.83
N PHE A 79 -25.66 -2.42 -37.40
CA PHE A 79 -25.26 -2.42 -38.81
C PHE A 79 -25.90 -3.63 -39.50
N PRO A 80 -26.43 -3.47 -40.73
CA PRO A 80 -27.16 -4.54 -41.42
C PRO A 80 -26.21 -5.63 -41.91
N GLY A 81 -26.75 -6.86 -41.96
CA GLY A 81 -25.99 -8.11 -41.99
C GLY A 81 -25.04 -8.33 -43.16
N ASN A 82 -24.04 -9.19 -42.92
CA ASN A 82 -24.04 -10.51 -43.53
C ASN A 82 -23.29 -11.51 -42.65
N GLY A 83 -23.81 -12.73 -42.53
CA GLY A 83 -23.44 -13.68 -41.48
C GLY A 83 -22.13 -14.44 -41.68
N SER A 84 -21.51 -14.77 -40.55
CA SER A 84 -21.05 -16.11 -40.15
C SER A 84 -20.60 -15.99 -38.70
N GLY A 85 -21.10 -16.86 -37.82
CA GLY A 85 -20.82 -16.79 -36.39
C GLY A 85 -19.33 -16.91 -36.08
N GLU A 86 -18.74 -15.79 -35.67
CA GLU A 86 -17.53 -15.75 -34.86
C GLU A 86 -17.96 -15.21 -33.50
N GLU A 87 -18.03 -16.10 -32.53
CA GLU A 87 -18.07 -15.77 -31.11
C GLU A 87 -16.84 -14.90 -30.85
N SER A 88 -17.03 -13.59 -30.65
CA SER A 88 -15.92 -12.65 -30.48
C SER A 88 -15.14 -13.09 -29.25
N ALA A 89 -13.98 -13.70 -29.46
CA ALA A 89 -13.01 -13.92 -28.40
C ALA A 89 -12.75 -12.56 -27.76
N GLU A 90 -13.20 -12.38 -26.53
CA GLU A 90 -12.98 -11.18 -25.74
C GLU A 90 -11.47 -10.97 -25.69
N GLU A 91 -10.96 -10.02 -26.50
CA GLU A 91 -9.54 -9.84 -26.69
C GLU A 91 -8.96 -9.40 -25.34
N LYS A 92 -8.30 -10.33 -24.65
CA LYS A 92 -7.82 -10.12 -23.29
C LYS A 92 -6.61 -9.19 -23.32
N TYR A 93 -6.85 -7.91 -23.08
CA TYR A 93 -5.79 -6.91 -22.99
C TYR A 93 -4.94 -7.10 -21.72
N ASN A 94 -3.64 -6.85 -21.80
CA ASN A 94 -2.76 -6.89 -20.63
C ASN A 94 -2.71 -5.51 -19.97
N LEU A 95 -3.41 -5.34 -18.83
CA LEU A 95 -3.44 -4.09 -18.05
C LEU A 95 -2.04 -3.57 -17.67
N PHE A 96 -1.04 -4.44 -17.60
CA PHE A 96 0.32 -4.12 -17.16
C PHE A 96 1.28 -3.78 -18.31
N GLU A 97 0.83 -3.88 -19.57
CA GLU A 97 1.58 -3.48 -20.76
C GLU A 97 0.98 -2.23 -21.38
N GLY A 98 1.79 -1.20 -21.55
CA GLY A 98 1.29 0.13 -21.90
C GLY A 98 2.37 1.19 -21.85
N ARG A 99 1.93 2.44 -21.74
CA ARG A 99 2.81 3.62 -21.68
C ARG A 99 2.32 4.67 -20.69
N TRP A 100 3.25 5.46 -20.18
CA TRP A 100 2.93 6.67 -19.42
C TRP A 100 2.50 7.80 -20.34
N VAL A 101 1.35 8.40 -20.03
CA VAL A 101 0.78 9.52 -20.76
C VAL A 101 0.65 10.71 -19.81
N HIS A 102 1.20 11.85 -20.21
CA HIS A 102 1.06 13.09 -19.46
C HIS A 102 -0.37 13.65 -19.64
N ASP A 103 -1.15 13.71 -18.56
CA ASP A 103 -2.56 14.13 -18.55
C ASP A 103 -2.84 15.10 -17.39
N PRO A 104 -2.46 16.37 -17.53
CA PRO A 104 -2.64 17.39 -16.50
C PRO A 104 -4.11 17.80 -16.30
N ARG A 105 -5.03 17.33 -17.15
CA ARG A 105 -6.47 17.65 -17.06
C ARG A 105 -7.18 16.72 -16.09
N ARG A 106 -6.73 15.47 -15.99
CA ARG A 106 -7.37 14.43 -15.16
C ARG A 106 -6.56 14.08 -13.91
N TYR A 107 -5.26 14.35 -13.89
CA TYR A 107 -4.37 13.99 -12.78
C TYR A 107 -3.76 15.24 -12.09
N PRO A 108 -3.49 15.17 -10.78
CA PRO A 108 -3.71 14.01 -9.90
C PRO A 108 -5.19 13.76 -9.58
N LEU A 109 -5.51 12.53 -9.18
CA LEU A 109 -6.88 12.14 -8.78
C LEU A 109 -7.37 12.92 -7.54
N TYR A 110 -6.45 13.47 -6.75
CA TYR A 110 -6.72 14.28 -5.58
C TYR A 110 -5.58 15.26 -5.27
N ARG A 111 -5.85 16.28 -4.46
CA ARG A 111 -4.83 17.23 -3.99
C ARG A 111 -4.22 16.78 -2.66
N SER A 112 -3.06 16.13 -2.71
CA SER A 112 -2.39 15.57 -1.53
C SER A 112 -1.91 16.61 -0.52
N GLN A 113 -1.51 17.81 -0.98
CA GLN A 113 -0.92 18.86 -0.13
C GLN A 113 -1.81 19.19 1.09
N ARG A 114 -3.13 19.18 0.91
CA ARG A 114 -4.12 19.52 1.94
C ARG A 114 -4.64 18.32 2.72
N CYS A 115 -4.20 17.10 2.42
CA CYS A 115 -4.73 15.91 3.05
C CYS A 115 -4.11 15.69 4.46
N PRO A 116 -4.86 15.84 5.56
CA PRO A 116 -4.32 15.65 6.91
C PRO A 116 -4.03 14.17 7.26
N PHE A 117 -4.44 13.24 6.38
CA PHE A 117 -4.34 11.80 6.61
C PHE A 117 -3.05 11.18 6.07
N LEU A 118 -2.43 11.83 5.09
CA LEU A 118 -1.15 11.35 4.55
C LEU A 118 -0.05 11.50 5.57
N SER A 119 0.76 10.45 5.73
CA SER A 119 1.98 10.54 6.52
C SER A 119 2.93 11.55 5.90
N ASP A 120 3.76 12.16 6.74
CA ASP A 120 4.74 13.13 6.26
C ASP A 120 5.85 12.49 5.41
N GLN A 121 6.01 11.17 5.46
CA GLN A 121 7.00 10.44 4.66
C GLN A 121 6.67 10.53 3.15
N VAL A 122 5.39 10.52 2.80
CA VAL A 122 4.91 10.50 1.41
C VAL A 122 4.34 11.85 0.95
N SER A 123 4.21 12.82 1.86
CA SER A 123 3.66 14.16 1.60
C SER A 123 4.69 15.13 0.99
N CYS A 124 5.23 14.82 -0.19
CA CYS A 124 6.36 15.55 -0.81
C CYS A 124 6.12 17.06 -0.99
N GLN A 125 4.95 17.47 -1.48
CA GLN A 125 4.59 18.89 -1.64
C GLN A 125 4.62 19.63 -0.29
N ARG A 126 4.09 19.00 0.78
CA ARG A 126 4.13 19.56 2.14
C ARG A 126 5.55 19.63 2.70
N SER A 127 6.39 18.67 2.32
CA SER A 127 7.82 18.63 2.64
C SER A 127 8.67 19.63 1.84
N GLY A 128 8.05 20.41 0.94
CA GLY A 128 8.68 21.49 0.19
C GLY A 128 9.29 21.07 -1.14
N ARG A 129 8.77 20.00 -1.77
CA ARG A 129 9.12 19.65 -3.14
C ARG A 129 8.64 20.75 -4.11
N PRO A 130 9.52 21.33 -4.95
CA PRO A 130 9.17 22.50 -5.77
C PRO A 130 8.44 22.13 -7.07
N ASP A 131 8.72 20.95 -7.64
CA ASP A 131 8.06 20.45 -8.84
C ASP A 131 6.81 19.62 -8.48
N SER A 132 5.81 19.57 -9.37
CA SER A 132 4.57 18.78 -9.21
C SER A 132 4.15 18.00 -10.45
N ASP A 133 4.93 18.07 -11.54
CA ASP A 133 4.56 17.42 -12.81
C ASP A 133 4.57 15.88 -12.71
N TYR A 134 5.29 15.30 -11.75
CA TYR A 134 5.24 13.87 -11.46
C TYR A 134 3.82 13.39 -11.06
N GLU A 135 2.95 14.28 -10.57
CA GLU A 135 1.57 13.97 -10.21
C GLU A 135 0.64 13.86 -11.42
N ARG A 136 1.10 14.24 -12.62
CA ARG A 136 0.27 14.47 -13.82
C ARG A 136 0.38 13.36 -14.87
N TRP A 137 0.86 12.20 -14.47
CA TRP A 137 1.09 11.06 -15.36
C TRP A 137 0.10 9.95 -15.09
N ARG A 138 -0.54 9.46 -16.15
CA ARG A 138 -1.44 8.31 -16.11
C ARG A 138 -0.87 7.14 -16.88
N TRP A 139 -1.21 5.94 -16.45
CA TRP A 139 -0.91 4.73 -17.20
C TRP A 139 -1.99 4.48 -18.26
N GLN A 140 -1.56 4.18 -19.48
CA GLN A 140 -2.43 3.77 -20.58
C GLN A 140 -2.03 2.36 -21.01
N PRO A 141 -2.81 1.32 -20.65
CA PRO A 141 -2.64 -0.01 -21.21
C PRO A 141 -2.78 -0.02 -22.73
N ASN A 142 -2.15 -0.99 -23.38
CA ASN A 142 -2.31 -1.23 -24.81
C ASN A 142 -3.68 -1.88 -25.08
N GLY A 143 -4.51 -1.24 -25.90
CA GLY A 143 -5.78 -1.82 -26.36
C GLY A 143 -7.00 -1.55 -25.47
N CYS A 144 -6.84 -0.94 -24.29
CA CYS A 144 -7.98 -0.54 -23.45
C CYS A 144 -7.72 0.73 -22.64
N ASP A 145 -8.80 1.35 -22.17
CA ASP A 145 -8.77 2.42 -21.18
C ASP A 145 -9.07 1.84 -19.79
N LEU A 146 -8.36 2.35 -18.77
CA LEU A 146 -8.64 1.98 -17.40
C LEU A 146 -10.01 2.53 -16.96
N PRO A 147 -10.80 1.75 -16.21
CA PRO A 147 -12.04 2.24 -15.61
C PRO A 147 -11.73 3.37 -14.63
N ARG A 148 -12.65 4.32 -14.50
CA ARG A 148 -12.50 5.42 -13.54
C ARG A 148 -12.42 4.86 -12.12
N PHE A 149 -11.38 5.23 -11.40
CA PHE A 149 -11.18 4.81 -10.02
C PHE A 149 -12.30 5.27 -9.08
N ASN A 150 -12.78 4.36 -8.25
CA ASN A 150 -13.79 4.62 -7.22
C ASN A 150 -13.34 4.00 -5.88
N GLY A 151 -12.78 4.81 -5.00
CA GLY A 151 -12.27 4.36 -3.70
C GLY A 151 -13.34 3.73 -2.80
N SER A 152 -14.58 4.24 -2.84
CA SER A 152 -15.68 3.65 -2.06
C SER A 152 -16.03 2.25 -2.55
N GLU A 153 -16.10 2.03 -3.86
CA GLU A 153 -16.34 0.71 -4.45
C GLU A 153 -15.15 -0.24 -4.21
N MET A 154 -13.91 0.26 -4.32
CA MET A 154 -12.71 -0.50 -3.97
C MET A 154 -12.78 -1.03 -2.53
N LEU A 155 -13.12 -0.18 -1.56
CA LEU A 155 -13.26 -0.58 -0.15
C LEU A 155 -14.37 -1.60 0.09
N GLU A 156 -15.47 -1.53 -0.67
CA GLU A 156 -16.53 -2.53 -0.61
C GLU A 156 -16.06 -3.88 -1.14
N ARG A 157 -15.31 -3.88 -2.25
CA ARG A 157 -14.70 -5.10 -2.81
C ARG A 157 -13.67 -5.73 -1.86
N TRP A 158 -13.08 -4.91 -1.00
CA TRP A 158 -12.15 -5.31 0.05
C TRP A 158 -12.77 -5.56 1.41
N ARG A 159 -14.10 -5.45 1.54
CA ARG A 159 -14.81 -5.77 2.79
C ARG A 159 -14.48 -7.20 3.24
N GLY A 160 -13.98 -7.32 4.47
CA GLY A 160 -13.59 -8.60 5.08
C GLY A 160 -12.27 -9.20 4.58
N LYS A 161 -11.42 -8.43 3.89
CA LYS A 161 -10.14 -8.89 3.34
C LYS A 161 -8.98 -8.06 3.89
N ARG A 162 -7.78 -8.64 3.96
CA ARG A 162 -6.57 -7.94 4.39
C ARG A 162 -5.66 -7.70 3.20
N VAL A 163 -5.01 -6.54 3.17
CA VAL A 163 -3.85 -6.34 2.30
C VAL A 163 -2.59 -6.50 3.14
N VAL A 164 -1.69 -7.33 2.63
CA VAL A 164 -0.48 -7.76 3.32
C VAL A 164 0.68 -7.35 2.44
N GLY A 165 1.66 -6.69 3.02
CA GLY A 165 2.93 -6.47 2.35
C GLY A 165 3.87 -5.62 3.18
N ASP A 166 4.83 -5.02 2.49
CA ASP A 166 5.91 -4.25 3.08
C ASP A 166 5.56 -2.75 3.22
N SER A 167 6.56 -1.89 3.39
CA SER A 167 6.35 -0.44 3.47
C SER A 167 5.78 0.17 2.18
N LEU A 168 5.90 -0.49 1.04
CA LEU A 168 5.32 -0.04 -0.22
C LEU A 168 3.83 -0.37 -0.30
N ASN A 169 3.42 -1.50 0.26
CA ASN A 169 2.01 -1.76 0.48
C ASN A 169 1.38 -0.72 1.41
N ARG A 170 2.10 -0.24 2.43
CA ARG A 170 1.64 0.91 3.25
C ARG A 170 1.50 2.18 2.40
N ASN A 171 2.45 2.45 1.49
CA ASN A 171 2.38 3.60 0.59
C ASN A 171 1.16 3.53 -0.35
N MET A 172 0.86 2.32 -0.86
CA MET A 172 -0.33 2.04 -1.66
C MET A 172 -1.62 2.19 -0.84
N TRP A 173 -1.60 1.78 0.43
CA TRP A 173 -2.74 1.90 1.34
C TRP A 173 -3.10 3.34 1.68
N GLU A 174 -2.09 4.17 1.97
CA GLU A 174 -2.32 5.60 2.25
C GLU A 174 -2.95 6.33 1.05
N SER A 175 -2.66 5.88 -0.17
CA SER A 175 -3.34 6.36 -1.39
C SER A 175 -4.81 5.90 -1.45
N ASP A 176 -5.09 4.61 -1.20
CA ASP A 176 -6.45 4.07 -1.30
C ASP A 176 -7.38 4.66 -0.23
N ASP A 177 -6.94 4.68 1.03
CA ASP A 177 -7.67 5.26 2.15
C ASP A 177 -8.05 6.72 1.86
N LEU A 178 -7.15 7.47 1.22
CA LEU A 178 -7.42 8.86 0.84
C LEU A 178 -8.53 8.97 -0.20
N HIS A 179 -8.50 8.16 -1.25
CA HIS A 179 -9.57 8.17 -2.23
C HIS A 179 -10.91 7.77 -1.63
N ALA A 180 -10.92 6.80 -0.73
CA ALA A 180 -12.13 6.39 -0.02
C ALA A 180 -12.72 7.50 0.85
N LEU A 181 -11.86 8.21 1.59
CA LEU A 181 -12.27 9.37 2.39
C LEU A 181 -12.84 10.49 1.50
N LEU A 182 -12.19 10.77 0.36
CA LEU A 182 -12.69 11.75 -0.61
C LEU A 182 -13.98 11.31 -1.32
N GLY A 183 -14.18 10.00 -1.45
CA GLY A 183 -15.40 9.38 -1.95
C GLY A 183 -16.56 9.34 -0.93
N GLY A 184 -16.38 9.94 0.25
CA GLY A 184 -17.41 10.04 1.28
C GLY A 184 -17.55 8.78 2.15
N SER A 185 -16.52 7.93 2.21
CA SER A 185 -16.52 6.73 3.06
C SER A 185 -15.80 7.01 4.41
N PRO A 186 -16.53 7.28 5.51
CA PRO A 186 -15.92 7.62 6.80
C PRO A 186 -15.25 6.42 7.49
N ASP A 187 -15.59 5.18 7.08
CA ASP A 187 -15.12 3.93 7.69
C ASP A 187 -13.72 3.49 7.22
N ALA A 188 -13.07 4.24 6.31
CA ALA A 188 -11.75 3.90 5.76
C ALA A 188 -10.68 3.65 6.85
N ARG A 189 -10.77 4.34 8.00
CA ARG A 189 -9.80 4.20 9.11
C ARG A 189 -9.88 2.89 9.92
N LEU A 190 -11.00 2.18 9.91
CA LEU A 190 -11.32 1.21 10.98
C LEU A 190 -10.95 -0.26 10.70
N ARG A 191 -10.20 -0.58 9.64
CA ARG A 191 -9.90 -1.99 9.30
C ARG A 191 -8.45 -2.38 9.56
N GLN A 192 -8.13 -2.60 10.85
CA GLN A 192 -6.93 -3.31 11.31
C GLN A 192 -7.28 -4.48 12.26
N GLU A 193 -8.24 -5.34 11.89
CA GLU A 193 -8.52 -6.58 12.64
C GLU A 193 -8.21 -7.86 11.81
N PRO A 194 -7.79 -8.96 12.46
CA PRO A 194 -7.15 -10.07 11.79
C PRO A 194 -8.14 -11.13 11.29
N GLN A 195 -8.30 -11.28 9.97
CA GLN A 195 -8.80 -12.52 9.33
C GLN A 195 -8.09 -12.86 8.00
N ARG A 196 -8.22 -14.14 7.58
CA ARG A 196 -7.16 -14.99 6.99
C ARG A 196 -6.92 -14.94 5.46
N ARG A 197 -7.18 -13.85 4.73
CA ARG A 197 -6.89 -13.81 3.28
C ARG A 197 -6.25 -12.50 2.81
N ALA A 198 -5.08 -12.61 2.18
CA ALA A 198 -4.38 -11.53 1.47
C ALA A 198 -4.92 -11.44 0.03
N GLN A 199 -4.99 -10.24 -0.57
CA GLN A 199 -5.59 -10.09 -1.90
C GLN A 199 -4.79 -9.30 -2.94
N ALA A 200 -3.64 -8.71 -2.61
CA ALA A 200 -2.75 -8.13 -3.61
C ALA A 200 -1.33 -7.96 -3.06
N LEU A 201 -0.35 -8.46 -3.82
CA LEU A 201 1.06 -8.15 -3.63
C LEU A 201 1.54 -7.37 -4.86
N PRO A 202 1.99 -6.11 -4.73
CA PRO A 202 2.71 -5.47 -5.81
C PRO A 202 3.98 -6.28 -6.06
N SER A 203 4.25 -6.60 -7.33
CA SER A 203 5.50 -7.22 -7.76
C SER A 203 6.68 -6.39 -7.27
N LEU A 204 7.51 -6.98 -6.40
CA LEU A 204 8.76 -6.45 -5.82
C LEU A 204 8.88 -4.94 -5.69
N GLY A 205 9.03 -4.50 -4.44
CA GLY A 205 9.59 -3.20 -4.19
C GLY A 205 10.88 -2.97 -4.95
N ILE A 206 10.98 -1.81 -5.61
CA ILE A 206 12.16 -1.41 -6.36
C ILE A 206 13.28 -1.10 -5.34
N TYR A 207 13.98 -2.14 -4.91
CA TYR A 207 15.18 -2.05 -4.08
C TYR A 207 16.40 -2.18 -4.97
N LEU A 208 17.12 -1.08 -5.18
CA LEU A 208 18.23 -1.08 -6.12
C LEU A 208 19.53 -0.45 -5.61
N LYS A 209 20.60 -1.07 -6.10
CA LYS A 209 21.99 -1.03 -5.68
C LYS A 209 22.63 0.34 -5.92
N GLU A 210 23.52 0.74 -5.01
CA GLU A 210 24.32 1.97 -5.06
C GLU A 210 25.13 2.08 -6.36
N ASN A 211 24.86 3.11 -7.19
CA ASN A 211 25.83 3.88 -8.00
C ASN A 211 25.31 4.65 -9.24
N LEU A 212 24.08 5.15 -9.27
CA LEU A 212 23.73 6.25 -10.19
C LEU A 212 22.80 7.25 -9.49
N GLN A 213 22.74 8.49 -9.98
CA GLN A 213 21.80 9.53 -9.55
C GLN A 213 20.36 9.11 -9.84
N TRP A 214 19.86 8.17 -9.04
CA TRP A 214 18.78 7.29 -9.48
C TRP A 214 17.41 7.96 -9.45
N CYS A 215 16.98 8.53 -8.31
CA CYS A 215 15.67 9.17 -8.18
C CYS A 215 15.73 10.66 -7.88
N TYR A 216 16.81 11.11 -7.25
CA TYR A 216 16.97 12.50 -6.87
C TYR A 216 17.34 13.35 -8.10
N ASN A 217 16.81 14.57 -8.15
CA ASN A 217 16.89 15.50 -9.29
C ASN A 217 16.20 15.01 -10.58
N GLN A 218 15.33 14.00 -10.48
CA GLN A 218 14.48 13.56 -11.59
C GLN A 218 13.10 14.23 -11.47
N THR A 219 12.64 14.90 -12.53
CA THR A 219 11.36 15.61 -12.56
C THR A 219 10.41 15.13 -13.66
N ARG A 220 10.84 14.15 -14.45
CA ARG A 220 10.06 13.52 -15.51
C ARG A 220 10.31 12.01 -15.55
N PRO A 221 9.35 11.21 -16.02
CA PRO A 221 9.56 9.79 -16.25
C PRO A 221 10.74 9.55 -17.19
N PHE A 222 11.39 8.41 -17.01
CA PHE A 222 12.36 7.90 -17.96
C PHE A 222 11.68 7.61 -19.30
N SER A 223 12.36 7.87 -20.42
CA SER A 223 11.85 7.52 -21.75
C SER A 223 12.53 6.28 -22.30
N ASP A 224 11.82 5.50 -23.11
CA ASP A 224 12.35 4.29 -23.75
C ASP A 224 13.64 4.55 -24.56
N ASN A 225 13.75 5.76 -25.13
CA ASN A 225 14.88 6.19 -25.95
C ASN A 225 16.16 6.47 -25.15
N GLU A 226 16.06 6.63 -23.82
CA GLU A 226 17.20 6.89 -22.94
C GLU A 226 17.92 5.57 -22.53
N GLY A 227 17.47 4.42 -23.05
CA GLY A 227 18.06 3.11 -22.81
C GLY A 227 17.58 2.50 -21.49
N TYR A 228 16.49 1.73 -21.54
CA TYR A 228 15.95 1.02 -20.38
C TYR A 228 17.02 0.09 -19.76
N LEU A 229 17.51 0.49 -18.60
CA LEU A 229 18.32 -0.37 -17.75
C LEU A 229 17.34 -1.15 -16.88
N GLN A 230 17.18 -2.44 -17.17
CA GLN A 230 16.46 -3.32 -16.26
C GLN A 230 17.31 -3.50 -15.01
N LEU A 231 16.88 -2.87 -13.93
CA LEU A 231 17.72 -2.79 -12.74
C LEU A 231 17.29 -3.88 -11.75
N PHE A 232 16.03 -4.29 -11.79
CA PHE A 232 15.56 -5.41 -11.01
C PHE A 232 15.93 -6.79 -11.65
N PRO A 233 16.61 -7.71 -10.94
CA PRO A 233 17.02 -9.00 -11.50
C PRO A 233 15.83 -9.84 -11.98
N LYS A 234 15.81 -10.23 -13.26
CA LYS A 234 14.78 -11.13 -13.84
C LYS A 234 14.60 -12.43 -13.05
N SER A 235 15.65 -12.92 -12.40
CA SER A 235 15.63 -14.14 -11.58
C SER A 235 14.72 -14.01 -10.36
N MET A 236 14.69 -12.83 -9.72
CA MET A 236 13.85 -12.55 -8.56
C MET A 236 12.38 -12.43 -8.97
N VAL A 237 12.08 -11.73 -10.07
CA VAL A 237 10.71 -11.67 -10.63
C VAL A 237 10.20 -13.07 -10.95
N LYS A 238 11.00 -13.86 -11.67
CA LYS A 238 10.66 -15.25 -12.00
C LYS A 238 10.49 -16.13 -10.75
N LEU A 239 11.22 -15.85 -9.67
CA LEU A 239 11.09 -16.59 -8.42
C LEU A 239 9.76 -16.26 -7.73
N GLU A 240 9.36 -14.99 -7.71
CA GLU A 240 8.05 -14.58 -7.20
C GLU A 240 6.92 -15.18 -8.03
N GLU A 241 6.96 -15.03 -9.35
CA GLU A 241 5.97 -15.61 -10.27
C GLU A 241 5.82 -17.11 -10.02
N ARG A 242 6.94 -17.85 -9.93
CA ARG A 242 6.92 -19.29 -9.61
C ARG A 242 6.38 -19.60 -8.22
N THR A 243 6.59 -18.72 -7.25
CA THR A 243 6.10 -18.92 -5.88
C THR A 243 4.61 -18.72 -5.83
N LEU A 244 4.10 -17.66 -6.47
CA LEU A 244 2.69 -17.35 -6.61
C LEU A 244 1.93 -18.46 -7.32
N LEU A 245 2.47 -18.99 -8.42
CA LEU A 245 1.91 -20.14 -9.15
C LEU A 245 1.84 -21.44 -8.30
N ARG A 246 2.57 -21.51 -7.19
CA ARG A 246 2.58 -22.67 -6.27
C ARG A 246 1.77 -22.44 -5.00
N MET A 247 1.16 -21.26 -4.84
CA MET A 247 0.33 -20.97 -3.68
C MET A 247 -0.99 -21.73 -3.76
N ARG A 248 -1.39 -22.35 -2.64
CA ARG A 248 -2.63 -23.15 -2.55
C ARG A 248 -3.89 -22.30 -2.74
N THR A 249 -3.81 -21.01 -2.45
CA THR A 249 -4.87 -20.04 -2.68
C THR A 249 -4.37 -19.06 -3.74
N PRO A 250 -5.02 -18.98 -4.92
CA PRO A 250 -4.68 -18.01 -5.94
C PRO A 250 -4.87 -16.60 -5.39
N GLU A 251 -3.79 -15.83 -5.28
CA GLU A 251 -3.84 -14.41 -4.95
C GLU A 251 -3.65 -13.60 -6.22
N ARG A 252 -4.30 -12.44 -6.31
CA ARG A 252 -4.15 -11.56 -7.47
C ARG A 252 -2.78 -10.89 -7.40
N TYR A 253 -1.94 -11.15 -8.40
CA TYR A 253 -0.63 -10.56 -8.52
C TYR A 253 -0.68 -9.35 -9.47
N LEU A 254 -0.11 -8.23 -9.04
CA LEU A 254 -0.01 -7.02 -9.86
C LEU A 254 1.39 -6.91 -10.43
N ILE A 255 1.53 -7.00 -11.76
CA ILE A 255 2.82 -6.88 -12.44
C ILE A 255 3.11 -5.39 -12.66
N VAL A 256 3.50 -4.69 -11.59
CA VAL A 256 3.75 -3.23 -11.61
C VAL A 256 5.24 -2.88 -11.72
N THR A 257 6.16 -3.85 -11.70
CA THR A 257 7.61 -3.57 -11.68
C THR A 257 8.04 -2.73 -12.89
N LYS A 258 7.75 -3.18 -14.12
CA LYS A 258 8.23 -2.52 -15.34
C LYS A 258 7.70 -1.09 -15.47
N LEU A 259 6.40 -0.87 -15.29
CA LEU A 259 5.81 0.47 -15.37
C LEU A 259 6.35 1.41 -14.27
N SER A 260 6.65 0.86 -13.09
CA SER A 260 7.16 1.62 -11.94
C SER A 260 8.61 2.05 -12.13
N GLU A 261 9.44 1.25 -12.80
CA GLU A 261 10.85 1.58 -13.10
C GLU A 261 10.98 2.85 -13.96
N PHE A 262 9.98 3.20 -14.78
CA PHE A 262 9.97 4.45 -15.54
C PHE A 262 9.75 5.69 -14.66
N ARG A 263 9.22 5.53 -13.44
CA ARG A 263 8.70 6.63 -12.62
C ARG A 263 9.68 7.15 -11.59
N ARG A 264 10.96 7.26 -11.96
CA ARG A 264 12.02 7.76 -11.05
C ARG A 264 11.73 9.16 -10.50
N ASP A 265 10.96 9.95 -11.24
CA ASP A 265 10.42 11.26 -10.85
C ASP A 265 9.46 11.21 -9.66
N ALA A 266 8.74 10.10 -9.44
CA ALA A 266 7.68 10.01 -8.45
C ALA A 266 8.16 9.64 -7.04
N HIS A 267 9.46 9.36 -6.85
CA HIS A 267 10.00 9.03 -5.52
C HIS A 267 9.98 10.22 -4.56
N THR A 268 9.97 9.93 -3.25
CA THR A 268 10.03 10.97 -2.21
C THR A 268 11.37 11.71 -2.22
N GLY A 269 12.46 11.02 -2.54
CA GLY A 269 13.79 11.62 -2.64
C GLY A 269 14.20 12.27 -1.33
N VAL A 270 14.60 13.55 -1.37
CA VAL A 270 14.94 14.32 -0.16
C VAL A 270 13.74 15.01 0.50
N TYR A 271 12.54 14.83 -0.05
CA TYR A 271 11.29 15.44 0.43
C TYR A 271 10.49 14.46 1.31
N THR A 272 11.20 13.80 2.22
CA THR A 272 10.69 12.75 3.10
C THR A 272 11.01 13.07 4.58
N LYS A 273 10.50 12.23 5.49
CA LYS A 273 10.91 12.22 6.90
C LYS A 273 11.68 10.95 7.24
N ARG A 274 12.79 11.11 7.97
CA ARG A 274 13.59 10.01 8.50
C ARG A 274 13.47 10.00 10.02
N GLN A 275 13.07 8.85 10.60
CA GLN A 275 12.85 8.73 12.06
C GLN A 275 11.91 9.82 12.62
N GLY A 276 10.85 10.14 11.88
CA GLY A 276 9.86 11.15 12.27
C GLY A 276 10.30 12.61 12.10
N LYS A 277 11.52 12.88 11.63
CA LYS A 277 12.04 14.24 11.42
C LYS A 277 12.25 14.54 9.95
N SER A 278 11.92 15.76 9.54
CA SER A 278 12.25 16.26 8.20
C SER A 278 13.76 16.40 8.04
N LEU A 279 14.27 16.11 6.84
CA LEU A 279 15.69 16.33 6.54
C LEU A 279 16.07 17.81 6.65
N THR A 280 17.20 18.09 7.29
CA THR A 280 17.74 19.46 7.39
C THR A 280 18.18 19.98 6.02
N PRO A 281 18.31 21.30 5.83
CA PRO A 281 18.81 21.87 4.57
C PRO A 281 20.17 21.30 4.14
N GLU A 282 21.05 20.96 5.09
CA GLU A 282 22.36 20.34 4.86
C GLU A 282 22.20 18.90 4.38
N GLN A 283 21.34 18.12 5.04
CA GLN A 283 21.05 16.73 4.64
C GLN A 283 20.44 16.66 3.23
N ARG A 284 19.56 17.62 2.88
CA ARG A 284 18.97 17.71 1.53
C ARG A 284 20.01 17.98 0.43
N LYS A 285 21.14 18.60 0.77
CA LYS A 285 22.27 18.81 -0.16
C LYS A 285 23.11 17.55 -0.40
N GLU A 286 22.91 16.48 0.38
CA GLU A 286 23.57 15.18 0.24
C GLU A 286 22.58 14.07 -0.16
N PRO A 287 21.87 14.18 -1.31
CA PRO A 287 20.84 13.21 -1.69
C PRO A 287 21.37 11.79 -1.86
N LYS A 288 22.65 11.61 -2.20
CA LYS A 288 23.31 10.29 -2.24
C LYS A 288 23.20 9.50 -0.93
N ARG A 289 23.09 10.18 0.22
CA ARG A 289 23.07 9.58 1.55
C ARG A 289 21.69 9.62 2.21
N PHE A 290 20.88 10.62 1.86
CA PHE A 290 19.64 10.92 2.56
C PHE A 290 18.38 10.80 1.70
N ALA A 291 18.50 10.68 0.37
CA ALA A 291 17.32 10.48 -0.47
C ALA A 291 16.69 9.11 -0.22
N ASP A 292 15.38 9.11 -0.08
CA ASP A 292 14.55 7.92 -0.05
C ASP A 292 14.08 7.63 -1.49
N CYS A 293 14.75 6.69 -2.13
CA CYS A 293 14.38 6.16 -3.45
C CYS A 293 13.59 4.85 -3.34
N SER A 294 13.02 4.55 -2.18
CA SER A 294 12.20 3.35 -1.97
C SER A 294 10.72 3.73 -1.90
N HIS A 295 10.40 4.84 -1.24
CA HIS A 295 9.01 5.32 -1.12
C HIS A 295 8.66 6.32 -2.23
N TRP A 296 7.35 6.55 -2.39
CA TRP A 296 6.76 7.34 -3.46
C TRP A 296 5.97 8.51 -2.88
N CYS A 297 6.02 9.64 -3.58
CA CYS A 297 5.16 10.76 -3.28
C CYS A 297 3.69 10.39 -3.50
N LEU A 298 2.82 10.91 -2.66
CA LEU A 298 1.36 10.91 -2.87
C LEU A 298 0.89 12.36 -3.08
N ALA A 299 0.09 12.69 -4.09
CA ALA A 299 -0.35 11.84 -5.19
C ALA A 299 0.82 11.38 -6.08
N GLY A 300 0.68 10.26 -6.79
CA GLY A 300 1.77 9.71 -7.60
C GLY A 300 1.59 8.27 -8.04
N LEU A 301 2.72 7.56 -8.24
CA LEU A 301 2.74 6.19 -8.77
C LEU A 301 1.83 5.19 -8.00
N PRO A 302 1.73 5.20 -6.66
CA PRO A 302 0.85 4.28 -5.96
C PRO A 302 -0.64 4.45 -6.29
N ASP A 303 -1.06 5.65 -6.74
CA ASP A 303 -2.43 5.85 -7.22
C ASP A 303 -2.69 4.98 -8.46
N THR A 304 -1.74 4.92 -9.39
CA THR A 304 -1.82 4.03 -10.57
C THR A 304 -1.85 2.55 -10.18
N TRP A 305 -1.14 2.13 -9.13
CA TRP A 305 -1.23 0.75 -8.64
C TRP A 305 -2.64 0.43 -8.15
N ASN A 306 -3.28 1.39 -7.46
CA ASN A 306 -4.67 1.28 -7.03
C ASN A 306 -5.63 1.25 -8.22
N GLU A 307 -5.40 2.04 -9.27
CA GLU A 307 -6.19 1.98 -10.50
C GLU A 307 -6.09 0.61 -11.20
N LEU A 308 -4.88 0.07 -11.35
CA LEU A 308 -4.65 -1.25 -11.96
C LEU A 308 -5.27 -2.38 -11.14
N LEU A 309 -5.14 -2.29 -9.82
CA LEU A 309 -5.78 -3.23 -8.92
C LEU A 309 -7.31 -3.16 -9.05
N PHE A 310 -7.89 -1.96 -9.00
CA PHE A 310 -9.33 -1.75 -9.15
C PHE A 310 -9.83 -2.32 -10.48
N ALA A 311 -9.15 -1.97 -11.58
CA ALA A 311 -9.44 -2.51 -12.91
C ALA A 311 -9.39 -4.04 -12.92
N SER A 312 -8.34 -4.62 -12.34
CA SER A 312 -8.24 -6.08 -12.24
C SER A 312 -9.46 -6.65 -11.50
N LEU A 313 -9.89 -6.04 -10.38
CA LEU A 313 -11.01 -6.50 -9.55
C LEU A 313 -12.35 -6.43 -10.27
N LEU A 314 -12.51 -5.51 -11.23
CA LEU A 314 -13.69 -5.44 -12.10
C LEU A 314 -13.67 -6.53 -13.18
N GLU A 315 -12.49 -6.93 -13.64
CA GLU A 315 -12.36 -8.07 -14.55
C GLU A 315 -12.69 -9.39 -13.83
N THR A 316 -13.86 -9.93 -14.14
CA THR A 316 -14.35 -11.23 -13.68
C THR A 316 -13.63 -12.42 -14.33
N SER A 317 -12.79 -12.17 -15.34
CA SER A 317 -12.17 -13.16 -16.23
C SER A 317 -10.63 -13.27 -16.11
N PHE A 318 -10.03 -12.74 -15.04
CA PHE A 318 -8.71 -13.23 -14.66
C PHE A 318 -8.88 -14.64 -14.08
N PRO A 319 -8.30 -15.69 -14.72
CA PRO A 319 -8.23 -16.97 -14.05
C PRO A 319 -7.54 -16.73 -12.71
N ALA A 320 -8.18 -17.22 -11.64
CA ALA A 320 -7.46 -17.52 -10.42
C ALA A 320 -6.30 -18.42 -10.85
N SER A 321 -5.09 -17.86 -10.90
CA SER A 321 -3.89 -18.50 -11.42
C SER A 321 -3.60 -19.79 -10.69
#